data_AF-A0A7Y4H551-F1
#
_entry.id   AF-A0A7Y4H551-F1
#
_cell.length_a   1.000
_cell.length_b   1.000
_cell.length_c   1.000
_cell.angle_alpha   90.00
_cell.angle_beta   90.00
_cell.angle_gamma   90.00
#
_symmetry.space_group_name_H-M   'P 1'
#
loop_
_entity.id
_entity.type
_entity.pdbx_description
1 polymer ?
#
loop_
_entity_poly.entity_id
_entity_poly.type
_entity_poly.pdbx_seq_one_letter_code
_entity_poly.pdbx_strand_id
1 'polypeptide(L)'
;MNELPTGRAKLYWLIDLFLSDHHNIRTFCSEFERAYNVEVDRAELSADELVVFGGLFDKVVMYSPFDDDLKIYPLYVSGQQIREAALAARTRLS
;
A
#
# COMPACT_ATOMS: atom_id res chain seq x y z
N MET A 1 13.12 -18.34 -14.91
CA MET A 1 12.05 -17.71 -14.10
C MET A 1 12.72 -16.64 -13.28
N ASN A 2 12.29 -15.38 -13.39
CA ASN A 2 12.74 -14.37 -12.43
C ASN A 2 11.98 -14.62 -11.13
N GLU A 3 12.69 -14.72 -10.02
CA GLU A 3 12.09 -14.85 -8.69
C GLU A 3 11.28 -13.58 -8.38
N LEU A 4 10.14 -13.74 -7.71
CA LEU A 4 9.34 -12.62 -7.23
C LEU A 4 10.11 -11.89 -6.11
N PRO A 5 10.00 -10.55 -6.01
CA PRO A 5 10.66 -9.81 -4.94
C PRO A 5 10.09 -10.18 -3.57
N THR A 6 10.95 -10.16 -2.57
CA THR A 6 10.64 -10.44 -1.16
C THR A 6 11.07 -9.27 -0.26
N GLY A 7 10.60 -9.29 1.00
CA GLY A 7 10.92 -8.27 1.98
C GLY A 7 10.60 -6.84 1.49
N ARG A 8 11.47 -5.90 1.84
CA ARG A 8 11.41 -4.48 1.46
C ARG A 8 11.15 -4.28 -0.04
N ALA A 9 11.81 -5.05 -0.91
CA ALA A 9 11.67 -4.92 -2.36
C ALA A 9 10.24 -5.24 -2.83
N LYS A 10 9.52 -6.13 -2.12
CA LYS A 10 8.12 -6.45 -2.44
C LYS A 10 7.20 -5.26 -2.23
N LEU A 11 7.40 -4.46 -1.18
CA LEU A 11 6.56 -3.27 -0.91
C LEU A 11 6.68 -2.24 -2.03
N TYR A 12 7.91 -1.95 -2.46
CA TYR A 12 8.14 -1.07 -3.62
C TYR A 12 7.50 -1.63 -4.89
N TRP A 13 7.69 -2.92 -5.16
CA TRP A 13 7.15 -3.57 -6.34
C TRP A 13 5.62 -3.52 -6.39
N LEU A 14 4.94 -3.74 -5.26
CA LEU A 14 3.49 -3.65 -5.18
C LEU A 14 2.97 -2.23 -5.44
N ILE A 15 3.67 -1.20 -4.93
CA ILE A 15 3.33 0.20 -5.22
C ILE A 15 3.51 0.48 -6.72
N ASP A 16 4.61 0.05 -7.31
CA ASP A 16 4.90 0.27 -8.73
C ASP A 16 3.89 -0.45 -9.65
N LEU A 17 3.50 -1.68 -9.33
CA LEU A 17 2.45 -2.40 -10.05
C LEU A 17 1.09 -1.71 -9.97
N PHE A 18 0.76 -1.13 -8.81
CA PHE A 18 -0.50 -0.41 -8.65
C PHE A 18 -0.48 0.92 -9.41
N LEU A 19 0.60 1.71 -9.31
CA LEU A 19 0.72 3.00 -9.99
C LEU A 19 0.83 2.88 -11.51
N SER A 20 1.30 1.73 -12.01
CA SER A 20 1.33 1.39 -13.44
C SER A 20 0.09 0.61 -13.92
N ASP A 21 -0.96 0.55 -13.10
CA ASP A 21 -2.25 -0.10 -13.38
C ASP A 21 -2.18 -1.61 -13.72
N HIS A 22 -1.06 -2.28 -13.39
CA HIS A 22 -0.93 -3.74 -13.49
C HIS A 22 -1.70 -4.46 -12.37
N HIS A 23 -1.79 -3.84 -11.19
CA HIS A 23 -2.67 -4.28 -10.11
C HIS A 23 -3.86 -3.33 -9.98
N ASN A 24 -5.07 -3.87 -9.94
CA ASN A 24 -6.22 -3.10 -9.51
C ASN A 24 -6.15 -2.80 -8.01
N ILE A 25 -6.92 -1.82 -7.55
CA ILE A 25 -6.88 -1.35 -6.16
C ILE A 25 -7.17 -2.44 -5.12
N ARG A 26 -8.09 -3.37 -5.40
CA ARG A 26 -8.41 -4.46 -4.45
C ARG A 26 -7.23 -5.40 -4.29
N THR A 27 -6.60 -5.77 -5.40
CA THR A 27 -5.38 -6.57 -5.41
C THR A 27 -4.25 -5.85 -4.68
N PHE A 28 -4.04 -4.57 -4.97
CA PHE A 28 -3.02 -3.76 -4.31
C PHE A 28 -3.23 -3.71 -2.79
N CYS A 29 -4.43 -3.34 -2.33
CA CYS A 29 -4.71 -3.21 -0.89
C CYS A 29 -4.48 -4.55 -0.17
N SER A 30 -5.03 -5.65 -0.69
CA SER A 30 -4.88 -6.97 -0.08
C SER A 30 -3.43 -7.45 -0.03
N GLU A 31 -2.68 -7.28 -1.12
CA GLU A 31 -1.30 -7.75 -1.20
C GLU A 31 -0.35 -6.88 -0.38
N PHE A 32 -0.57 -5.56 -0.35
CA PHE A 32 0.24 -4.64 0.45
C PHE A 32 0.00 -4.83 1.95
N GLU A 33 -1.26 -5.01 2.37
CA GLU A 33 -1.61 -5.35 3.75
C GLU A 33 -0.89 -6.63 4.20
N ARG A 34 -1.00 -7.71 3.40
CA ARG A 34 -0.35 -8.99 3.70
C ARG A 34 1.17 -8.83 3.78
N ALA A 35 1.77 -8.16 2.79
CA ALA A 35 3.21 -7.96 2.75
C ALA A 35 3.71 -7.20 3.98
N TYR A 36 3.11 -6.05 4.29
CA TYR A 36 3.57 -5.19 5.37
C TYR A 36 3.28 -5.72 6.79
N ASN A 37 2.20 -6.47 6.97
CA ASN A 37 1.78 -6.98 8.27
C ASN A 37 2.34 -8.36 8.60
N VAL A 38 2.67 -9.19 7.59
CA VAL A 38 3.01 -10.61 7.80
C VAL A 38 4.35 -11.00 7.19
N GLU A 39 4.69 -10.51 5.99
CA GLU A 39 5.80 -11.08 5.21
C GLU A 39 7.12 -10.32 5.37
N VAL A 40 7.05 -9.00 5.58
CA VAL A 40 8.21 -8.11 5.69
C VAL A 40 8.69 -8.09 7.13
N ASP A 41 9.98 -8.39 7.34
CA ASP A 41 10.61 -8.11 8.63
C ASP A 41 10.84 -6.61 8.75
N ARG A 42 10.06 -5.95 9.60
CA ARG A 42 10.14 -4.50 9.81
C ARG A 42 11.52 -4.02 10.29
N ALA A 43 12.37 -4.90 10.85
CA ALA A 43 13.74 -4.56 11.20
C ALA A 43 14.63 -4.29 9.98
N GLU A 44 14.22 -4.73 8.79
CA GLU A 44 14.95 -4.49 7.53
C GLU A 44 14.62 -3.13 6.89
N LEU A 45 13.58 -2.45 7.39
CA LEU A 45 13.16 -1.14 6.89
C LEU A 45 13.92 -0.03 7.60
N SER A 46 14.34 0.98 6.85
CA SER A 46 14.83 2.24 7.41
C SER A 46 13.73 2.97 8.20
N ALA A 47 14.12 3.93 9.05
CA ALA A 47 13.15 4.73 9.80
C ALA A 47 12.17 5.48 8.87
N ASP A 48 12.65 5.99 7.73
CA ASP A 48 11.80 6.66 6.74
C ASP A 48 10.85 5.67 6.05
N GLU A 49 11.33 4.49 5.68
CA GLU A 49 10.49 3.43 5.10
C GLU A 49 9.41 2.95 6.08
N LEU A 50 9.74 2.81 7.37
CA LEU A 50 8.76 2.46 8.40
C LEU A 50 7.63 3.49 8.48
N VAL A 51 7.99 4.78 8.50
CA VAL A 51 6.99 5.87 8.55
C VAL A 51 6.14 5.88 7.28
N VAL A 52 6.76 5.78 6.11
CA VAL A 52 6.06 5.89 4.83
C VAL A 52 5.19 4.66 4.56
N PHE A 53 5.73 3.45 4.67
CA PHE A 53 4.97 2.23 4.45
C PHE A 53 3.91 2.01 5.54
N GLY A 54 4.19 2.42 6.78
CA GLY A 54 3.20 2.40 7.87
C GLY A 54 2.03 3.33 7.59
N GLY A 55 2.29 4.58 7.19
CA GLY A 55 1.22 5.51 6.83
C GLY A 55 0.40 5.05 5.62
N LEU A 56 1.03 4.39 4.64
CA LEU A 56 0.31 3.79 3.51
C LEU A 56 -0.52 2.59 3.96
N PHE A 57 0.02 1.73 4.82
CA PHE A 57 -0.70 0.61 5.42
C PHE A 57 -1.95 1.06 6.17
N ASP A 58 -1.85 2.11 7.00
CA ASP A 58 -2.98 2.67 7.74
C ASP A 58 -4.12 3.14 6.82
N LYS A 59 -3.82 3.52 5.58
CA LYS A 59 -4.83 3.85 4.56
C LYS A 59 -5.36 2.59 3.88
N VAL A 60 -4.48 1.68 3.49
CA VAL A 60 -4.84 0.42 2.81
C VAL A 60 -5.85 -0.39 3.62
N VAL A 61 -5.65 -0.55 4.93
CA VAL A 61 -6.57 -1.32 5.79
C VAL A 61 -7.93 -0.64 6.00
N MET A 62 -8.03 0.63 5.61
CA MET A 62 -9.25 1.43 5.70
C MET A 62 -9.91 1.63 4.34
N TYR A 63 -9.43 0.97 3.28
CA TYR A 63 -10.05 1.07 1.97
C TYR A 63 -11.45 0.47 1.97
N SER A 64 -12.44 1.25 1.51
CA SER A 64 -13.75 0.71 1.13
C SER A 64 -14.06 1.00 -0.35
N PRO A 65 -14.52 -0.01 -1.12
CA PRO A 65 -15.00 0.20 -2.48
C PRO A 65 -16.45 0.72 -2.55
N PHE A 66 -17.12 0.92 -1.42
CA PHE A 66 -18.55 1.24 -1.37
C PHE A 66 -18.77 2.70 -0.98
N ASP A 67 -19.43 3.48 -1.84
CA ASP A 67 -19.66 4.91 -1.59
C ASP A 67 -20.48 5.19 -0.33
N ASP A 68 -21.38 4.28 0.05
CA ASP A 68 -22.20 4.44 1.26
C ASP A 68 -21.36 4.30 2.53
N ASP A 69 -20.37 3.40 2.54
CA ASP A 69 -19.42 3.29 3.64
C ASP A 69 -18.64 4.60 3.82
N LEU A 70 -18.20 5.22 2.72
CA LEU A 70 -17.45 6.48 2.74
C LEU A 70 -18.29 7.66 3.27
N LYS A 71 -19.61 7.64 3.06
CA LYS A 71 -20.53 8.67 3.58
C LYS A 71 -20.84 8.46 5.07
N ILE A 72 -20.97 7.21 5.50
CA ILE A 72 -21.42 6.86 6.85
C ILE A 72 -20.24 6.84 7.83
N TYR A 73 -19.08 6.34 7.39
CA TYR A 73 -17.92 6.12 8.24
C TYR A 73 -16.73 6.95 7.75
N PRO A 74 -16.43 8.09 8.40
CA PRO A 74 -15.32 8.98 8.00
C PRO A 74 -13.93 8.35 8.05
N LEU A 75 -13.83 7.17 8.68
CA LEU A 75 -12.60 6.40 8.81
C LEU A 75 -12.21 5.68 7.50
N TYR A 76 -13.19 5.34 6.66
CA TYR A 76 -12.90 4.66 5.41
C TYR A 76 -12.33 5.62 4.36
N VAL A 77 -11.47 5.08 3.50
CA VAL A 77 -10.81 5.83 2.45
C VAL A 77 -11.21 5.32 1.07
N SER A 78 -11.35 6.26 0.15
CA SER A 78 -11.72 6.00 -1.24
C SER A 78 -10.54 5.47 -2.05
N GLY A 79 -10.83 4.93 -3.22
CA GLY A 79 -9.77 4.48 -4.11
C GLY A 79 -8.85 5.57 -4.63
N GLN A 80 -9.38 6.80 -4.79
CA GLN A 80 -8.57 7.95 -5.14
C GLN A 80 -7.56 8.28 -4.04
N GLN A 81 -8.00 8.27 -2.76
CA GLN A 81 -7.11 8.52 -1.63
C GLN A 81 -6.02 7.46 -1.50
N ILE A 82 -6.32 6.19 -1.81
CA ILE A 82 -5.30 5.13 -1.88
C ILE A 82 -4.27 5.42 -2.98
N ARG A 83 -4.71 5.84 -4.18
CA ARG A 83 -3.80 6.15 -5.29
C ARG A 83 -2.90 7.35 -4.99
N GLU A 84 -3.45 8.38 -4.37
CA GLU A 84 -2.71 9.57 -3.91
C GLU A 84 -1.68 9.19 -2.83
N ALA A 85 -2.08 8.36 -1.85
CA ALA A 85 -1.17 7.88 -0.81
C ALA A 85 -0.03 7.02 -1.37
N ALA A 86 -0.33 6.11 -2.31
CA ALA A 86 0.68 5.27 -2.96
C ALA A 86 1.67 6.12 -3.78
N LEU A 87 1.18 7.12 -4.51
CA LEU A 87 2.04 8.05 -5.26
C LEU A 87 2.93 8.86 -4.32
N ALA A 88 2.36 9.42 -3.24
CA ALA A 88 3.12 10.19 -2.26
C ALA A 88 4.20 9.33 -1.57
N ALA A 89 3.88 8.07 -1.22
CA ALA A 89 4.83 7.12 -0.67
C ALA A 89 5.97 6.86 -1.66
N ARG A 90 5.65 6.65 -2.94
CA ARG A 90 6.66 6.36 -3.96
C ARG A 90 7.59 7.55 -4.19
N THR A 91 7.04 8.76 -4.29
CA THR A 91 7.83 9.99 -4.44
C THR A 91 8.74 10.25 -3.25
N ARG A 92 8.31 9.95 -2.02
CA ARG A 92 9.11 10.19 -0.80
C ARG A 92 10.28 9.21 -0.66
N LEU A 93 10.15 8.01 -1.20
CA LEU A 93 11.16 6.95 -1.16
C LEU A 93 11.93 6.82 -2.49
N SER A 94 11.89 7.85 -3.34
CA SER A 94 12.62 7.90 -4.63
C SER A 94 14.08 8.28 -4.44
#